data_AF-A0A0S4NAI4-F1
#
_entry.id   AF-A0A0S4NAI4-F1
#
_cell.length_a   1.000
_cell.length_b   1.000
_cell.length_c   1.000
_cell.angle_alpha   90.00
_cell.angle_beta   90.00
_cell.angle_gamma   90.00
#
_symmetry.space_group_name_H-M   'P 1'
#
loop_
_entity.id
_entity.type
_entity.pdbx_description
1 polymer ?
#
loop_
_entity_poly.entity_id
_entity_poly.type
_entity_poly.pdbx_seq_one_letter_code
_entity_poly.pdbx_strand_id
1 'polypeptide(L)'
;MRLTFIGSFVKLKTGIERVNEELINLLVQDAEVEHINIIAPRNKADFREDITKSNKISIHTFPPSLLKAPFYVNKFLKTVYKNPVLVIANIRPLAILVYKFYPFFHKKTKILQIVPDIIAWHYPKFFPFLTSF
;
A
#
# COMPACT_ATOMS: atom_id res chain seq x y z
N MET A 1 -0.58 -3.14 18.44
CA MET A 1 -0.83 -3.63 17.06
C MET A 1 0.23 -3.14 16.09
N ARG A 2 0.75 -4.03 15.22
CA ARG A 2 1.70 -3.67 14.14
C ARG A 2 1.03 -3.86 12.78
N LEU A 3 1.24 -2.93 11.86
CA LEU A 3 0.61 -2.97 10.54
C LEU A 3 1.58 -2.60 9.42
N THR A 4 1.32 -3.15 8.24
CA THR A 4 1.98 -2.75 7.00
C THR A 4 1.00 -1.93 6.17
N PHE A 5 1.42 -0.77 5.68
CA PHE A 5 0.61 0.11 4.85
C PHE A 5 1.23 0.25 3.47
N ILE A 6 0.53 -0.17 2.42
CA ILE A 6 0.92 0.03 1.02
C ILE A 6 0.13 1.22 0.50
N GLY A 7 0.76 2.38 0.27
CA GLY A 7 0.14 3.54 -0.38
C GLY A 7 1.10 4.40 -1.22
N SER A 8 0.55 5.26 -2.06
CA SER A 8 1.30 6.33 -2.73
C SER A 8 1.34 7.59 -1.87
N PHE A 9 2.46 8.32 -1.97
CA PHE A 9 2.72 9.57 -1.26
C PHE A 9 3.50 10.50 -2.21
N VAL A 10 2.83 11.51 -2.78
CA VAL A 10 3.47 12.49 -3.68
C VAL A 10 3.22 13.91 -3.16
N LYS A 11 4.19 14.80 -3.40
CA LYS A 11 4.17 16.20 -2.93
C LYS A 11 2.96 17.01 -3.41
N LEU A 12 2.47 16.71 -4.63
CA LEU A 12 1.31 17.35 -5.22
C LEU A 12 0.04 16.62 -4.75
N LYS A 13 -0.57 17.18 -3.70
CA LYS A 13 -1.71 16.62 -2.97
C LYS A 13 -3.02 16.70 -3.74
N THR A 14 -3.33 15.70 -4.56
CA THR A 14 -4.66 15.54 -5.15
C THR A 14 -5.14 14.10 -4.99
N GLY A 15 -6.29 13.88 -4.36
CA GLY A 15 -6.92 12.55 -4.30
C GLY A 15 -6.39 11.63 -3.20
N ILE A 16 -6.13 10.36 -3.55
CA ILE A 16 -5.86 9.26 -2.61
C ILE A 16 -4.59 9.46 -1.77
N GLU A 17 -3.58 10.17 -2.28
CA GLU A 17 -2.36 10.44 -1.52
C GLU A 17 -2.62 11.27 -0.26
N ARG A 18 -3.57 12.22 -0.32
CA ARG A 18 -3.98 13.01 0.85
C ARG A 18 -4.69 12.13 1.88
N VAL A 19 -5.57 11.24 1.43
CA VAL A 19 -6.29 10.30 2.29
C VAL A 19 -5.31 9.34 2.98
N ASN A 20 -4.28 8.89 2.27
CA ASN A 20 -3.22 8.06 2.84
C ASN A 20 -2.47 8.80 3.95
N GLU A 21 -2.08 10.06 3.73
CA GLU A 21 -1.41 10.88 4.75
C GLU A 21 -2.28 11.08 5.99
N GLU A 22 -3.55 11.46 5.81
CA GLU A 22 -4.49 11.68 6.91
C GLU A 22 -4.70 10.39 7.72
N LEU A 23 -4.86 9.25 7.05
CA LEU A 23 -4.99 7.96 7.70
C LEU A 23 -3.73 7.56 8.48
N ILE A 24 -2.54 7.77 7.92
CA ILE A 24 -1.28 7.50 8.63
C ILE A 24 -1.16 8.39 9.87
N ASN A 25 -1.53 9.67 9.77
CA ASN A 25 -1.47 10.59 10.90
C ASN A 25 -2.40 10.16 12.05
N LEU A 26 -3.62 9.70 11.73
CA LEU A 26 -4.52 9.13 12.72
C LEU A 26 -3.94 7.86 13.36
N LEU A 27 -3.38 6.96 12.55
CA LEU A 27 -2.79 5.71 13.04
C LEU A 27 -1.55 5.94 13.91
N VAL A 28 -0.76 6.98 13.66
CA VAL A 28 0.41 7.31 14.51
C VAL A 28 -0.04 7.79 15.89
N GLN A 29 -1.13 8.54 15.96
CA GLN A 29 -1.67 9.08 17.21
C GLN A 29 -2.38 8.01 18.05
N ASP A 30 -2.83 6.92 17.42
CA ASP A 30 -3.47 5.80 18.10
C ASP A 30 -2.48 5.07 19.04
N ALA A 31 -2.85 4.94 20.31
CA ALA A 31 -2.06 4.27 21.34
C ALA A 31 -1.97 2.75 21.11
N GLU A 32 -2.97 2.15 20.46
CA GLU A 32 -2.98 0.72 20.14
C GLU A 32 -2.04 0.39 18.97
N VAL A 33 -1.67 1.38 18.15
CA VAL A 33 -0.73 1.19 17.05
C VAL A 33 0.70 1.38 17.56
N GLU A 34 1.43 0.27 17.59
CA GLU A 34 2.84 0.22 18.00
C GLU A 34 3.77 0.61 16.86
N HIS A 35 3.49 0.14 15.65
CA HIS A 35 4.40 0.32 14.52
C HIS A 35 3.73 0.17 13.16
N ILE A 36 4.17 0.99 12.19
CA ILE A 36 3.67 1.06 10.83
C ILE A 36 4.84 0.91 9.85
N ASN A 37 4.84 -0.18 9.08
CA ASN A 37 5.73 -0.31 7.92
C ASN A 37 5.05 0.30 6.70
N ILE A 38 5.53 1.43 6.21
CA ILE A 38 5.02 2.04 4.98
C ILE A 38 5.77 1.46 3.78
N ILE A 39 5.03 1.02 2.77
CA ILE A 39 5.54 0.51 1.50
C ILE A 39 5.08 1.42 0.38
N ALA A 40 6.03 2.01 -0.34
CA ALA A 40 5.77 2.92 -1.44
C ALA A 40 6.70 2.67 -2.64
N PRO A 41 6.28 2.97 -3.88
CA PRO A 41 7.18 3.08 -5.02
C PRO A 41 8.24 4.17 -4.77
N ARG A 42 9.49 3.95 -5.21
CA ARG A 42 10.58 4.95 -5.05
C ARG A 42 10.22 6.35 -5.57
N ASN A 43 9.45 6.43 -6.65
CA ASN A 43 9.01 7.69 -7.26
C ASN A 43 7.71 8.26 -6.64
N LYS A 44 7.12 7.57 -5.66
CA LYS A 44 5.89 7.95 -4.95
C LYS A 44 6.10 7.84 -3.43
N ALA A 45 7.29 8.22 -2.98
CA ALA A 45 7.76 8.14 -1.60
C ALA A 45 8.20 9.53 -1.10
N ASP A 46 7.38 10.55 -1.37
CA ASP A 46 7.58 11.89 -0.82
C ASP A 46 6.63 12.07 0.36
N PHE A 47 7.20 12.22 1.55
CA PHE A 47 6.47 12.18 2.82
C PHE A 47 6.61 13.51 3.54
N ARG A 48 5.57 13.91 4.28
CA ARG A 48 5.65 15.02 5.22
C ARG A 48 6.63 14.69 6.36
N GLU A 49 7.29 15.71 6.90
CA GLU A 49 8.33 15.53 7.92
C GLU A 49 7.84 14.90 9.22
N ASP A 50 6.58 15.13 9.60
CA ASP A 50 5.93 14.52 10.76
C ASP A 50 5.87 12.99 10.63
N ILE A 51 5.63 12.49 9.42
CA ILE A 51 5.62 11.05 9.11
C ILE A 51 7.04 10.48 9.16
N THR A 52 8.02 11.16 8.57
CA THR A 52 9.40 10.65 8.49
C THR A 52 10.15 10.68 9.82
N LYS A 53 9.79 11.60 10.72
CA LYS A 53 10.40 11.74 12.07
C LYS A 53 9.70 10.88 13.13
N SER A 54 8.58 10.23 12.83
CA SER A 54 7.85 9.40 13.78
C SER A 54 8.60 8.11 14.13
N ASN A 55 8.77 7.83 15.42
CA ASN A 55 9.38 6.59 15.92
C ASN A 55 8.53 5.34 15.66
N LYS A 56 7.24 5.51 15.37
CA LYS A 56 6.32 4.42 15.02
C LYS A 56 6.43 4.01 13.55
N ILE A 57 7.16 4.74 12.72
CA ILE A 57 7.15 4.55 11.26
C ILE A 57 8.46 3.97 10.75
N SER A 58 8.36 3.03 9.81
CA SER A 58 9.48 2.57 8.98
C SER A 58 9.09 2.58 7.52
N ILE A 59 9.86 3.29 6.69
CA ILE A 59 9.56 3.49 5.28
C ILE A 59 10.40 2.51 4.43
N HIS A 60 9.73 1.78 3.54
CA HIS A 60 10.32 0.81 2.64
C HIS A 60 9.94 1.13 1.19
N THR A 61 10.92 1.59 0.41
CA THR A 61 10.68 1.90 -1.00
C THR A 61 11.06 0.74 -1.91
N PHE A 62 10.22 0.47 -2.92
CA PHE A 62 10.47 -0.55 -3.94
C PHE A 62 10.42 0.06 -5.35
N PRO A 63 11.02 -0.59 -6.37
CA PRO A 63 10.84 -0.19 -7.75
C PRO A 63 9.35 -0.11 -8.11
N PRO A 64 8.91 0.86 -8.94
CA PRO A 64 7.50 1.05 -9.29
C PRO A 64 6.90 -0.16 -10.02
N SER A 65 7.74 -0.96 -10.69
CA SER A 65 7.36 -2.26 -11.25
C SER A 65 8.33 -3.34 -10.77
N LEU A 66 7.82 -4.26 -9.96
CA LEU A 66 8.55 -5.44 -9.53
C LEU A 66 8.63 -6.52 -10.63
N LEU A 67 7.79 -6.42 -11.67
CA LEU A 67 7.94 -7.24 -12.89
C LEU A 67 9.25 -6.93 -13.62
N LYS A 68 9.70 -5.67 -13.57
CA LYS A 68 10.98 -5.23 -14.14
C LYS A 68 12.17 -5.46 -13.20
N ALA A 69 11.93 -5.94 -11.98
CA ALA A 69 12.94 -6.10 -10.94
C ALA A 69 12.65 -7.33 -10.04
N PRO A 70 12.65 -8.55 -10.61
CA PRO A 70 12.18 -9.77 -9.93
C PRO A 70 12.96 -10.09 -8.65
N PHE A 71 14.25 -9.71 -8.57
CA PHE A 71 15.09 -9.88 -7.39
C PHE A 71 14.53 -9.18 -6.14
N TYR A 72 13.66 -8.18 -6.30
CA TYR A 72 13.03 -7.47 -5.19
C TYR A 72 11.73 -8.13 -4.71
N VAL A 73 11.18 -9.10 -5.43
CA VAL A 73 9.89 -9.73 -5.09
C VAL A 73 9.94 -10.42 -3.73
N ASN A 74 10.97 -11.22 -3.46
CA ASN A 74 11.08 -11.90 -2.16
C ASN A 74 11.24 -10.90 -1.00
N LYS A 75 12.07 -9.86 -1.19
CA LYS A 75 12.23 -8.78 -0.20
C LYS A 75 10.90 -8.06 0.05
N PHE A 76 10.17 -7.73 -1.02
CA PHE A 76 8.85 -7.12 -0.97
C PHE A 76 7.87 -7.97 -0.17
N LEU A 77 7.70 -9.25 -0.54
CA LEU A 77 6.75 -10.14 0.13
C LEU A 77 7.07 -10.32 1.62
N LYS A 78 8.36 -10.47 1.97
CA LYS A 78 8.80 -10.53 3.37
C LYS A 78 8.46 -9.25 4.15
N THR A 79 8.58 -8.08 3.54
CA THR A 79 8.22 -6.81 4.17
C THR A 79 6.71 -6.66 4.30
N VAL A 80 5.96 -6.99 3.25
CA VAL A 80 4.49 -6.92 3.19
C VAL A 80 3.85 -7.76 4.29
N TYR A 81 4.23 -9.04 4.34
CA TYR A 81 3.66 -10.04 5.24
C TYR A 81 4.35 -10.12 6.60
N LYS A 82 5.17 -9.13 6.96
CA LYS A 82 5.85 -9.08 8.27
C LYS A 82 4.87 -8.90 9.42
N ASN A 83 3.80 -8.15 9.19
CA ASN A 83 2.86 -7.73 10.23
C ASN A 83 1.50 -8.45 10.10
N PRO A 84 0.73 -8.54 11.21
CA PRO A 84 -0.56 -9.22 11.23
C PRO A 84 -1.66 -8.49 10.45
N VAL A 85 -1.50 -7.19 10.19
CA VAL A 85 -2.45 -6.38 9.42
C VAL A 85 -1.73 -5.75 8.23
N LEU A 86 -2.29 -5.90 7.04
CA LEU A 86 -1.84 -5.28 5.82
C LEU A 86 -2.95 -4.40 5.27
N VAL A 87 -2.67 -3.10 5.16
CA VAL A 87 -3.55 -2.11 4.54
C VAL A 87 -3.05 -1.81 3.13
N ILE A 88 -3.93 -1.87 2.14
CA ILE A 88 -3.61 -1.60 0.73
C ILE A 88 -4.47 -0.42 0.25
N ALA A 89 -3.82 0.73 0.06
CA ALA A 89 -4.40 1.93 -0.54
C ALA A 89 -3.89 2.10 -1.98
N ASN A 90 -4.55 1.38 -2.89
CA ASN A 90 -4.53 1.55 -4.36
C ASN A 90 -3.16 1.74 -5.08
N ILE A 91 -2.13 0.93 -4.78
CA ILE A 91 -0.90 0.88 -5.62
C ILE A 91 -0.95 -0.28 -6.62
N ARG A 92 -1.34 0.02 -7.86
CA ARG A 92 -1.25 -0.88 -9.02
C ARG A 92 0.15 -0.69 -9.63
N PRO A 93 1.16 -1.54 -9.35
CA PRO A 93 1.14 -3.00 -9.53
C PRO A 93 1.51 -3.81 -8.26
N LEU A 94 1.87 -3.15 -7.16
CA LEU A 94 2.31 -3.83 -5.93
C LEU A 94 1.17 -4.65 -5.31
N ALA A 95 -0.06 -4.12 -5.31
CA ALA A 95 -1.24 -4.81 -4.80
C ALA A 95 -1.53 -6.13 -5.54
N ILE A 96 -1.29 -6.18 -6.86
CA ILE A 96 -1.48 -7.40 -7.66
C ILE A 96 -0.55 -8.51 -7.15
N LEU A 97 0.71 -8.17 -6.84
CA LEU A 97 1.66 -9.14 -6.31
C LEU A 97 1.27 -9.61 -4.91
N VAL A 98 0.76 -8.73 -4.06
CA VAL A 98 0.21 -9.15 -2.76
C VAL A 98 -0.83 -10.24 -2.97
N TYR A 99 -1.88 -9.96 -3.77
CA TYR A 99 -2.97 -10.92 -3.98
C TYR A 99 -2.52 -12.20 -4.67
N LYS A 100 -1.63 -12.12 -5.66
CA LYS A 100 -1.07 -13.29 -6.34
C LYS A 100 -0.39 -14.25 -5.37
N PHE A 101 0.32 -13.72 -4.36
CA PHE A 101 1.06 -14.52 -3.41
C PHE A 101 0.31 -14.77 -2.10
N TYR A 102 -0.87 -14.17 -1.89
CA TYR A 102 -1.64 -14.32 -0.66
C TYR A 102 -1.96 -15.78 -0.29
N PRO A 103 -2.28 -16.70 -1.23
CA PRO A 103 -2.47 -18.12 -0.94
C PRO A 103 -1.35 -18.78 -0.14
N PHE A 104 -0.11 -18.33 -0.34
CA PHE A 104 1.07 -18.90 0.31
C PHE A 104 1.32 -18.32 1.72
N PHE A 105 0.66 -17.22 2.08
CA PHE A 105 0.86 -16.49 3.34
C PHE A 105 -0.43 -16.30 4.18
N HIS A 106 -1.54 -16.90 3.72
CA HIS A 106 -2.94 -16.67 4.15
C HIS A 106 -3.21 -16.74 5.68
N LYS A 107 -2.38 -17.45 6.46
CA LYS A 107 -2.60 -17.68 7.91
C LYS A 107 -2.04 -16.59 8.83
N LYS A 108 -1.19 -15.68 8.34
CA LYS A 108 -0.43 -14.75 9.21
C LYS A 108 -0.86 -13.29 9.14
N THR A 109 -1.51 -12.88 8.05
CA THR A 109 -1.81 -11.47 7.79
C THR A 109 -3.25 -11.28 7.30
N LYS A 110 -3.99 -10.42 7.99
CA LYS A 110 -5.30 -9.92 7.56
C LYS A 110 -5.11 -8.76 6.59
N ILE A 111 -5.83 -8.76 5.46
CA ILE A 111 -5.74 -7.72 4.43
C ILE A 111 -6.96 -6.81 4.53
N LEU A 112 -6.72 -5.50 4.66
CA LEU A 112 -7.70 -4.43 4.51
C LEU A 112 -7.39 -3.67 3.22
N GLN A 113 -8.31 -3.67 2.27
CA GLN A 113 -8.15 -2.90 1.03
C GLN A 113 -9.01 -1.64 1.08
N ILE A 114 -8.38 -0.48 0.89
CA ILE A 114 -9.05 0.80 0.72
C ILE A 114 -9.15 1.07 -0.78
N VAL A 115 -10.38 1.08 -1.28
CA VAL A 115 -10.69 1.28 -2.70
C VAL A 115 -11.40 2.62 -2.86
N PRO A 116 -10.65 3.72 -3.04
CA PRO A 116 -11.25 5.04 -3.26
C PRO A 116 -11.96 5.12 -4.61
N ASP A 117 -11.39 4.48 -5.64
CA ASP A 117 -11.87 4.52 -7.00
C ASP A 117 -11.84 3.12 -7.62
N ILE A 118 -12.96 2.74 -8.22
CA ILE A 118 -13.03 1.57 -9.09
C ILE A 118 -12.93 2.07 -10.53
N ILE A 119 -11.71 2.07 -11.07
CA ILE A 119 -11.41 2.58 -12.43
C ILE A 119 -12.36 1.96 -13.47
N ALA A 120 -12.71 0.70 -13.30
CA ALA A 120 -13.58 0.00 -14.23
C ALA A 120 -15.02 0.55 -14.27
N TRP A 121 -15.48 1.19 -13.19
CA TRP A 121 -16.75 1.90 -13.15
C TRP A 121 -16.67 3.29 -13.76
N HIS A 122 -15.51 3.95 -13.66
CA HIS A 122 -15.28 5.28 -14.25
C HIS A 122 -14.99 5.20 -15.76
N TYR A 123 -14.41 4.08 -16.21
CA TYR A 123 -13.93 3.88 -17.58
C TYR A 123 -14.33 2.49 -18.12
N PRO A 124 -15.63 2.15 -18.15
CA PRO A 124 -16.10 0.79 -18.49
C PRO A 124 -15.64 0.34 -19.88
N LYS A 125 -15.49 1.27 -20.84
CA LYS A 125 -15.01 0.99 -22.20
C LYS A 125 -13.58 0.45 -22.27
N PHE A 126 -12.73 0.72 -21.27
CA PHE A 126 -11.37 0.16 -21.18
C PHE A 126 -11.35 -1.25 -20.57
N PHE A 127 -12.48 -1.70 -20.04
CA PHE A 127 -12.66 -3.03 -19.43
C PHE A 127 -13.87 -3.71 -20.08
N PRO A 128 -13.80 -4.04 -21.38
CA PRO A 128 -14.95 -4.53 -22.16
C PRO A 128 -15.56 -5.83 -21.61
N PHE A 129 -14.81 -6.57 -20.79
CA PHE A 129 -15.26 -7.76 -20.07
C PHE A 129 -16.22 -7.47 -18.89
N LEU A 130 -16.42 -6.19 -18.50
CA LEU A 130 -17.39 -5.80 -17.49
C LEU A 130 -18.69 -5.25 -18.08
N THR A 131 -18.71 -4.91 -19.37
CA THR A 131 -19.86 -4.34 -20.07
C THR A 131 -20.67 -5.37 -20.86
N SER A 132 -20.30 -6.65 -20.81
CA SER A 132 -20.94 -7.74 -21.55
C SER A 132 -22.02 -8.47 -20.73
N PHE A 133 -22.80 -7.74 -19.93
CA PHE A 133 -23.98 -8.27 -19.22
C PHE A 133 -25.27 -7.86 -19.92
#